data_AF-A0AAV3BNL5-F1
#
_entry.id   AF-A0AAV3BNL5-F1
#
_cell.length_a   1.000
_cell.length_b   1.000
_cell.length_c   1.000
_cell.angle_alpha   90.00
_cell.angle_beta   90.00
_cell.angle_gamma   90.00
#
_symmetry.space_group_name_H-M   'P 1'
#
loop_
_entity.id
_entity.type
_entity.pdbx_description
1 polymer ?
#
loop_
_entity_poly.entity_id
_entity_poly.type
_entity_poly.pdbx_seq_one_letter_code
_entity_poly.pdbx_strand_id
1 'polypeptide(L)'
;MEDKIKIFKALGDETRINILHLINKKSMCAKGIARELSISESAVSQQIKVLKDANLVIGYKIGYHIVYDLNIEQLESINILIDYIVNDDNNIKTKENIYEKCNKICKHAKCINNKNLKEENIMRICFPVKNNEGVKSVPYGHFGTAPTFVICDLEKDEVTTVGNGDLGHEHGKCQPIKALSGEVVDAVVVGGIGAGAISKLNSMGIKVYKAIEGDIEANLEALKKGELKEFSSTHTCNHDGCSH
;
A
#
# COMPACT_ATOMS: atom_id res chain seq x y z
N MET A 1 13.99 -3.75 31.14
CA MET A 1 13.09 -4.39 30.15
C MET A 1 11.63 -4.12 30.50
N GLU A 2 11.25 -4.27 31.78
CA GLU A 2 9.88 -4.08 32.26
C GLU A 2 9.29 -2.69 31.95
N ASP A 3 10.06 -1.61 32.13
CA ASP A 3 9.59 -0.25 31.82
C ASP A 3 9.34 -0.02 30.32
N LYS A 4 10.19 -0.60 29.46
CA LYS A 4 10.00 -0.58 28.01
C LYS A 4 8.69 -1.29 27.60
N ILE A 5 8.38 -2.41 28.24
CA ILE A 5 7.11 -3.14 27.97
C ILE A 5 5.90 -2.29 28.38
N LYS A 6 5.95 -1.60 29.53
CA LYS A 6 4.87 -0.71 29.98
C LYS A 6 4.61 0.40 28.96
N ILE A 7 5.67 1.00 28.41
CA ILE A 7 5.58 2.00 27.35
C ILE A 7 4.85 1.45 26.12
N PHE A 8 5.30 0.31 25.56
CA PHE A 8 4.66 -0.23 24.35
C PHE A 8 3.20 -0.63 24.59
N LYS A 9 2.87 -1.15 25.79
CA LYS A 9 1.47 -1.39 26.19
C LYS A 9 0.66 -0.10 26.28
N ALA A 10 1.24 0.97 26.79
CA ALA A 10 0.60 2.28 26.83
C ALA A 10 0.41 2.86 25.42
N LEU A 11 1.36 2.69 24.51
CA LEU A 11 1.26 3.17 23.13
C LEU A 11 0.30 2.34 22.24
N GLY A 12 -0.01 1.10 22.62
CA GLY A 12 -0.91 0.21 21.86
C GLY A 12 -2.41 0.55 21.91
N ASP A 13 -2.78 1.81 22.18
CA ASP A 13 -4.17 2.27 22.31
C ASP A 13 -4.36 3.61 21.60
N GLU A 14 -5.37 3.64 20.72
CA GLU A 14 -5.64 4.77 19.84
C GLU A 14 -5.96 6.06 20.63
N THR A 15 -6.70 5.97 21.73
CA THR A 15 -7.08 7.17 22.50
C THR A 15 -5.83 7.77 23.15
N ARG A 16 -4.93 6.94 23.67
CA ARG A 16 -3.66 7.40 24.24
C ARG A 16 -2.76 8.04 23.19
N ILE A 17 -2.65 7.46 21.99
CA ILE A 17 -1.92 8.06 20.87
C ILE A 17 -2.51 9.43 20.50
N ASN A 18 -3.84 9.54 20.41
CA ASN A 18 -4.51 10.80 20.11
C ASN A 18 -4.25 11.86 21.19
N ILE A 19 -4.23 11.49 22.48
CA ILE A 19 -3.85 12.39 23.57
C ILE A 19 -2.42 12.91 23.39
N LEU A 20 -1.45 12.02 23.13
CA LEU A 20 -0.05 12.39 22.91
C LEU A 20 0.09 13.36 21.73
N HIS A 21 -0.61 13.11 20.62
CA HIS A 21 -0.62 14.00 19.45
C HIS A 21 -1.18 15.39 19.77
N LEU A 22 -2.26 15.46 20.56
CA LEU A 22 -2.85 16.73 20.97
C LEU A 22 -1.89 17.54 21.84
N ILE A 23 -1.34 16.93 22.89
CA ILE A 23 -0.47 17.65 23.83
C ILE A 23 0.89 18.03 23.22
N ASN A 24 1.37 17.28 22.22
CA ASN A 24 2.54 17.65 21.42
C ASN A 24 2.36 19.00 20.71
N LYS A 25 1.14 19.28 20.22
CA LYS A 25 0.83 20.55 19.54
C LYS A 25 0.70 21.70 20.54
N LYS A 26 0.18 21.40 21.74
CA LYS A 26 -0.07 22.39 22.79
C LYS A 26 -0.30 21.68 24.12
N SER A 27 0.40 22.09 25.17
CA SER A 27 0.14 21.58 26.53
C SER A 27 -1.31 21.88 26.95
N MET A 28 -2.05 20.87 27.43
CA MET A 28 -3.50 20.96 27.69
C MET A 28 -3.91 20.33 29.01
N CYS A 29 -4.97 20.85 29.63
CA CYS A 29 -5.58 20.22 30.80
C CYS A 29 -6.56 19.09 30.40
N ALA A 30 -6.95 18.25 31.36
CA ALA A 30 -7.86 17.12 31.13
C ALA A 30 -9.17 17.55 30.43
N LYS A 31 -9.76 18.67 30.87
CA LYS A 31 -10.97 19.24 30.28
C LYS A 31 -10.79 19.65 28.82
N GLY A 32 -9.64 20.24 28.49
CA GLY A 32 -9.32 20.62 27.12
C GLY A 32 -9.21 19.40 26.21
N ILE A 33 -8.49 18.37 26.67
CA ILE A 33 -8.31 17.10 25.96
C ILE A 33 -9.66 16.40 25.76
N ALA A 34 -10.50 16.36 26.80
CA ALA A 34 -11.83 15.74 26.76
C ALA A 34 -12.72 16.36 25.69
N ARG A 35 -12.71 17.70 25.60
CA ARG A 35 -13.46 18.44 24.58
C ARG A 35 -12.97 18.14 23.17
N GLU A 36 -11.65 18.11 22.96
CA GLU A 36 -11.07 17.90 21.62
C GLU A 36 -11.32 16.47 21.12
N LEU A 37 -11.22 15.48 22.00
CA LEU A 37 -11.45 14.07 21.67
C LEU A 37 -12.92 13.64 21.77
N SER A 38 -13.82 14.54 22.16
CA SER A 38 -15.25 14.24 22.37
C SER A 38 -15.50 13.05 23.32
N ILE A 39 -14.73 12.95 24.40
CA ILE A 39 -14.86 11.93 25.46
C ILE A 39 -15.02 12.59 26.84
N SER A 40 -15.35 11.81 27.87
CA SER A 40 -15.49 12.35 29.22
C SER A 40 -14.15 12.73 29.87
N GLU A 41 -14.16 13.72 30.78
CA GLU A 41 -12.98 14.08 31.58
C GLU A 41 -12.49 12.90 32.44
N SER A 42 -13.40 12.01 32.87
CA SER A 42 -13.06 10.78 33.58
C SER A 42 -12.31 9.78 32.69
N ALA A 43 -12.72 9.62 31.43
CA ALA A 43 -12.02 8.78 30.46
C ALA A 43 -10.62 9.34 30.19
N VAL A 44 -10.48 10.65 29.98
CA VAL A 44 -9.16 11.29 29.84
C VAL A 44 -8.29 11.05 31.07
N SER A 45 -8.84 11.20 32.27
CA SER A 45 -8.08 11.00 33.52
C SER A 45 -7.55 9.58 33.65
N GLN A 46 -8.32 8.58 33.23
CA GLN A 46 -7.87 7.18 33.19
C GLN A 46 -6.72 6.99 32.20
N GLN A 47 -6.84 7.54 30.99
CA GLN A 47 -5.79 7.43 29.98
C GLN A 47 -4.50 8.16 30.39
N ILE A 48 -4.63 9.37 30.96
CA ILE A 48 -3.50 10.14 31.49
C ILE A 48 -2.79 9.39 32.62
N LYS A 49 -3.53 8.69 33.48
CA LYS A 49 -2.92 7.87 34.53
C LYS A 49 -2.00 6.80 33.92
N VAL A 50 -2.49 6.05 32.93
CA VAL A 50 -1.69 5.03 32.23
C VAL A 50 -0.46 5.66 31.55
N LEU A 51 -0.64 6.81 30.89
CA LEU A 51 0.45 7.52 30.23
C LEU A 51 1.51 8.04 31.23
N LYS A 52 1.09 8.51 32.41
CA LYS A 52 1.99 8.91 33.50
C LYS A 52 2.72 7.72 34.11
N ASP A 53 2.02 6.61 34.33
CA ASP A 53 2.60 5.37 34.87
C ASP A 53 3.66 4.81 33.89
N ALA A 54 3.49 5.05 32.59
CA ALA A 54 4.49 4.75 31.54
C ALA A 54 5.52 5.86 31.32
N ASN A 55 5.50 6.93 32.13
CA ASN A 55 6.38 8.09 32.04
C ASN A 55 6.36 8.84 30.69
N LEU A 56 5.28 8.71 29.91
CA LEU A 56 5.14 9.36 28.60
C LEU A 56 4.61 10.80 28.68
N VAL A 57 3.98 11.14 29.80
CA VAL A 57 3.33 12.44 30.02
C VAL A 57 3.71 12.97 31.39
N ILE A 58 3.97 14.27 31.45
CA ILE A 58 4.21 15.03 32.67
C ILE A 58 3.07 16.01 32.89
N GLY A 59 2.88 16.44 34.14
CA GLY A 59 1.80 17.35 34.50
C GLY A 59 2.25 18.43 35.47
N TYR A 60 1.91 19.68 35.15
CA TYR A 60 2.30 20.85 35.93
C TYR A 60 1.05 21.58 36.43
N LYS A 61 1.11 22.08 37.67
CA LYS A 61 0.01 22.86 38.24
C LYS A 61 0.11 24.31 37.76
N ILE A 62 -0.89 24.77 37.03
CA ILE A 62 -1.04 26.15 36.56
C ILE A 62 -2.35 26.69 37.13
N GLY A 63 -2.25 27.50 38.19
CA GLY A 63 -3.41 27.96 38.96
C GLY A 63 -4.17 26.78 39.58
N TYR A 64 -5.46 26.67 39.24
CA TYR A 64 -6.34 25.60 39.71
C TYR A 64 -6.34 24.35 38.82
N HIS A 65 -5.61 24.37 37.70
CA HIS A 65 -5.63 23.29 36.72
C HIS A 65 -4.28 22.58 36.64
N ILE A 66 -4.32 21.29 36.32
CA ILE A 66 -3.13 20.55 35.89
C ILE A 66 -3.11 20.57 34.37
N VAL A 67 -2.00 21.02 33.80
CA VAL A 67 -1.73 21.02 32.36
C VAL A 67 -0.72 19.92 32.08
N TYR A 68 -0.98 19.13 31.04
CA TYR A 68 -0.17 18.00 30.64
C TYR A 68 0.69 18.33 29.44
N ASP A 69 1.89 17.77 29.43
CA ASP A 69 2.87 17.88 28.35
C ASP A 69 3.55 16.52 28.12
N LEU A 70 4.25 16.38 27.00
CA LEU A 70 5.04 15.19 26.71
C LEU A 70 6.26 15.10 27.61
N ASN A 71 6.60 13.88 28.01
CA ASN A 71 7.94 13.61 28.51
C ASN A 71 8.89 13.35 27.33
N ILE A 72 9.55 14.42 26.86
CA ILE A 72 10.46 14.34 25.70
C ILE A 72 11.63 13.40 25.96
N GLU A 73 12.23 13.42 27.14
CA GLU A 73 13.35 12.54 27.50
C GLU A 73 12.96 11.06 27.38
N GLN A 74 11.74 10.71 27.83
CA GLN A 74 11.23 9.34 27.70
C GLN A 74 11.02 8.96 26.24
N LEU A 75 10.50 9.87 25.41
CA LEU A 75 10.29 9.63 23.97
C LEU A 75 11.62 9.45 23.22
N GLU A 76 12.62 10.27 23.52
CA GLU A 76 13.97 10.13 22.96
C GLU A 76 14.60 8.78 23.34
N SER A 77 14.42 8.32 24.57
CA SER A 77 14.90 7.00 25.00
C SER A 77 14.25 5.84 24.22
N ILE A 78 13.00 6.01 23.78
CA ILE A 78 12.28 5.04 22.96
C ILE A 78 12.81 5.07 21.54
N ASN A 79 13.07 6.26 20.98
CA ASN A 79 13.68 6.40 19.66
C ASN A 79 15.04 5.69 19.61
N ILE A 80 15.89 5.88 20.63
CA ILE A 80 17.18 5.17 20.72
C ILE A 80 17.00 3.64 20.73
N LEU A 81 15.98 3.13 21.43
CA LEU A 81 15.66 1.71 21.43
C LEU A 81 15.21 1.23 20.05
N ILE A 82 14.34 1.98 19.39
CA ILE A 82 13.87 1.66 18.03
C ILE A 82 15.04 1.68 17.06
N ASP A 83 15.88 2.71 17.12
CA ASP A 83 17.08 2.83 16.31
C ASP A 83 18.04 1.66 16.55
N TYR A 84 18.20 1.21 17.80
CA TYR A 84 18.97 0.01 18.11
C TYR A 84 18.36 -1.25 17.48
N ILE A 85 17.03 -1.39 17.48
CA ILE A 85 16.34 -2.55 16.89
C ILE A 85 16.43 -2.53 15.35
N VAL A 86 16.33 -1.33 14.75
CA VAL A 86 16.37 -1.10 13.31
C VAL A 86 17.79 -1.28 12.78
N ASN A 87 18.76 -0.67 13.44
CA ASN A 87 20.18 -0.67 13.06
C ASN A 87 20.98 -1.76 13.79
N ASP A 88 20.31 -2.83 14.26
CA ASP A 88 20.94 -3.93 14.98
C ASP A 88 21.97 -4.63 14.06
N ASP A 89 23.20 -4.10 14.07
CA ASP A 89 24.39 -4.66 13.45
C ASP A 89 24.79 -5.93 14.20
N ASN A 90 24.05 -7.03 14.03
CA ASN A 90 24.41 -8.42 14.36
C ASN A 90 25.09 -8.69 15.73
N ASN A 91 25.03 -7.77 16.70
CA ASN A 91 25.84 -7.85 17.92
C ASN A 91 25.01 -8.36 19.10
N ILE A 92 24.20 -9.39 18.84
CA ILE A 92 23.78 -10.32 19.88
C ILE A 92 25.02 -11.15 20.27
N LYS A 93 25.97 -10.50 20.96
CA LYS A 93 27.04 -11.15 21.72
C LYS A 93 26.48 -11.69 23.03
N THR A 94 25.46 -12.55 22.94
CA THR A 94 25.10 -13.46 24.01
C THR A 94 25.13 -14.86 23.44
N LYS A 95 26.25 -15.52 23.73
CA LYS A 95 26.55 -16.95 23.63
C LYS A 95 25.30 -17.85 23.55
N GLU A 96 24.90 -18.13 22.33
CA GLU A 96 24.22 -19.30 21.77
C GLU A 96 23.58 -18.74 20.49
N ASN A 97 23.95 -19.28 19.34
CA ASN A 97 23.34 -18.88 18.08
C ASN A 97 21.82 -19.10 18.23
N ILE A 98 21.03 -18.04 18.44
CA ILE A 98 19.59 -18.14 18.74
C ILE A 98 18.84 -18.91 17.63
N TYR A 99 19.44 -18.95 16.44
CA TYR A 99 18.96 -19.69 15.28
C TYR A 99 19.45 -21.15 15.22
N GLU A 100 20.26 -21.65 16.15
CA GLU A 100 20.72 -23.05 16.14
C GLU A 100 19.54 -24.02 16.20
N LYS A 101 18.51 -23.74 17.01
CA LYS A 101 17.28 -24.54 17.02
C LYS A 101 16.46 -24.37 15.74
N CYS A 102 16.42 -23.18 15.15
CA CYS A 102 15.75 -22.94 13.88
C CYS A 102 16.40 -23.77 12.76
N ASN A 103 17.74 -23.75 12.69
CA ASN A 103 18.52 -24.48 11.68
C ASN A 103 18.49 -26.01 11.88
N LYS A 104 18.35 -26.49 13.12
CA LYS A 104 18.40 -27.93 13.43
C LYS A 104 17.04 -28.65 13.34
N ILE A 105 15.91 -27.95 13.51
CA ILE A 105 14.61 -28.60 13.75
C ILE A 105 13.44 -27.99 12.95
N CYS A 106 13.63 -26.85 12.29
CA CYS A 106 12.57 -26.23 11.51
C CYS A 106 12.38 -26.98 10.18
N LYS A 107 11.16 -27.45 9.90
CA LYS A 107 10.79 -28.06 8.62
C LYS A 107 10.53 -27.02 7.51
N HIS A 108 10.54 -25.73 7.85
CA HIS A 108 10.31 -24.64 6.90
C HIS A 108 11.65 -24.22 6.26
N ALA A 109 11.95 -24.76 5.08
CA ALA A 109 13.18 -24.49 4.33
C ALA A 109 13.31 -23.05 3.76
N LYS A 110 12.38 -22.14 4.07
CA LYS A 110 12.30 -20.78 3.52
C LYS A 110 12.62 -19.68 4.54
N CYS A 111 12.93 -20.02 5.80
CA CYS A 111 13.36 -19.03 6.78
C CYS A 111 14.78 -18.56 6.44
N ILE A 112 14.90 -17.45 5.71
CA ILE A 112 16.18 -16.81 5.38
C ILE A 112 16.47 -15.74 6.45
N ASN A 113 17.69 -15.71 6.98
CA ASN A 113 18.16 -14.73 7.96
C ASN A 113 18.35 -13.30 7.40
N ASN A 114 17.62 -12.91 6.36
CA ASN A 114 17.80 -11.62 5.69
C ASN A 114 16.62 -10.69 6.02
N LYS A 115 16.84 -9.77 6.96
CA LYS A 115 15.94 -8.64 7.23
C LYS A 115 16.08 -7.66 6.06
N ASN A 116 15.33 -7.87 4.98
CA ASN A 116 14.97 -6.90 3.92
C ASN A 116 14.38 -7.65 2.72
N LEU A 117 13.33 -8.43 2.95
CA LEU A 117 12.43 -8.81 1.85
C LEU A 117 11.65 -7.53 1.51
N LYS A 118 12.04 -6.83 0.43
CA LYS A 118 11.07 -5.93 -0.22
C LYS A 118 9.88 -6.82 -0.57
N GLU A 119 8.66 -6.43 -0.23
CA GLU A 119 7.48 -7.07 -0.82
C GLU A 119 7.73 -7.15 -2.33
N GLU A 120 7.68 -8.36 -2.89
CA GLU A 120 7.69 -8.53 -4.33
C GLU A 120 6.47 -7.74 -4.84
N ASN A 121 6.68 -6.50 -5.30
CA ASN A 121 5.66 -5.71 -5.98
C ASN A 121 5.44 -6.37 -7.35
N ILE A 122 4.75 -7.49 -7.32
CA ILE A 122 4.28 -8.23 -8.48
C ILE A 122 3.27 -7.34 -9.19
N MET A 123 3.72 -6.67 -10.25
CA MET A 123 2.85 -5.84 -11.07
C MET A 123 2.30 -6.69 -12.21
N ARG A 124 1.01 -7.01 -12.19
CA ARG A 124 0.31 -7.77 -13.22
C ARG A 124 -0.22 -6.83 -14.29
N ILE A 125 0.23 -7.02 -15.53
CA ILE A 125 -0.07 -6.13 -16.65
C ILE A 125 -0.85 -6.91 -17.70
N CYS A 126 -2.02 -6.37 -18.05
CA CYS A 126 -2.91 -6.95 -19.04
C CYS A 126 -2.74 -6.30 -20.42
N PHE A 127 -2.64 -7.14 -21.44
CA PHE A 127 -2.58 -6.77 -22.84
C PHE A 127 -3.75 -7.42 -23.58
N PRO A 128 -4.76 -6.66 -24.06
CA PRO A 128 -5.70 -7.17 -25.05
C PRO A 128 -4.94 -7.54 -26.32
N VAL A 129 -5.17 -8.72 -26.88
CA VAL A 129 -4.51 -9.17 -28.12
C VAL A 129 -5.53 -9.81 -29.06
N LYS A 130 -5.27 -9.73 -30.36
CA LYS A 130 -6.10 -10.41 -31.36
C LYS A 130 -5.74 -11.89 -31.49
N ASN A 131 -4.43 -12.17 -31.54
CA ASN A 131 -3.86 -13.51 -31.60
C ASN A 131 -2.94 -13.69 -30.40
N ASN A 132 -3.04 -14.84 -29.72
CA ASN A 132 -2.18 -15.15 -28.59
C ASN A 132 -0.90 -15.85 -29.08
N GLU A 133 0.22 -15.16 -28.92
CA GLU A 133 1.60 -15.60 -29.18
C GLU A 133 2.45 -15.35 -27.92
N GLY A 134 1.81 -15.33 -26.74
CA GLY A 134 2.44 -14.98 -25.47
C GLY A 134 2.99 -13.56 -25.49
N VAL A 135 4.23 -13.37 -25.02
CA VAL A 135 4.90 -12.07 -24.98
C VAL A 135 5.26 -11.51 -26.38
N LYS A 136 5.13 -12.32 -27.43
CA LYS A 136 5.30 -11.89 -28.83
C LYS A 136 4.01 -11.37 -29.46
N SER A 137 2.88 -11.46 -28.76
CA SER A 137 1.64 -10.84 -29.22
C SER A 137 1.78 -9.32 -29.35
N VAL A 138 1.08 -8.76 -30.33
CA VAL A 138 0.95 -7.31 -30.50
C VAL A 138 -0.30 -6.80 -29.76
N PRO A 139 -0.21 -5.76 -28.91
CA PRO A 139 -1.36 -5.17 -28.25
C PRO A 139 -2.43 -4.71 -29.24
N TYR A 140 -3.67 -5.10 -28.99
CA TYR A 140 -4.80 -4.81 -29.86
C TYR A 140 -5.30 -3.38 -29.68
N GLY A 141 -5.85 -2.82 -30.76
CA GLY A 141 -6.31 -1.43 -30.81
C GLY A 141 -7.59 -1.14 -30.01
N HIS A 142 -8.30 -2.19 -29.56
CA HIS A 142 -9.60 -2.04 -28.91
C HIS A 142 -9.75 -3.01 -27.74
N PHE A 143 -9.78 -2.49 -26.51
CA PHE A 143 -9.92 -3.31 -25.29
C PHE A 143 -11.17 -4.22 -25.32
N GLY A 144 -12.36 -3.63 -25.56
CA GLY A 144 -13.61 -4.36 -25.39
C GLY A 144 -13.86 -5.45 -26.43
N THR A 145 -13.35 -5.28 -27.65
CA THR A 145 -13.53 -6.24 -28.75
C THR A 145 -12.36 -7.21 -28.89
N ALA A 146 -11.36 -7.13 -28.01
CA ALA A 146 -10.26 -8.08 -27.98
C ALA A 146 -10.81 -9.49 -27.69
N PRO A 147 -10.47 -10.52 -28.47
CA PRO A 147 -10.91 -11.89 -28.20
C PRO A 147 -10.27 -12.47 -26.95
N THR A 148 -9.05 -12.04 -26.60
CA THR A 148 -8.29 -12.57 -25.48
C THR A 148 -7.34 -11.53 -24.88
N PHE A 149 -6.93 -11.76 -23.65
CA PHE A 149 -6.01 -10.95 -22.89
C PHE A 149 -4.81 -11.80 -22.47
N VAL A 150 -3.62 -11.28 -22.67
CA VAL A 150 -2.36 -11.83 -22.12
C VAL A 150 -2.03 -11.03 -20.87
N ILE A 151 -1.80 -11.72 -19.75
CA ILE A 151 -1.43 -11.09 -18.48
C ILE A 151 -0.01 -11.51 -18.15
N CYS A 152 0.86 -10.52 -17.99
CA CYS A 152 2.27 -10.72 -17.65
C CYS A 152 2.54 -10.20 -16.25
N ASP A 153 3.35 -10.94 -15.51
CA ASP A 153 3.99 -10.41 -14.30
C ASP A 153 5.26 -9.65 -14.72
N LEU A 154 5.45 -8.45 -14.17
CA LEU A 154 6.59 -7.61 -14.54
C LEU A 154 7.92 -8.11 -13.95
N GLU A 155 7.83 -8.80 -12.82
CA GLU A 155 8.95 -9.27 -12.00
C GLU A 155 9.15 -10.78 -12.09
N LYS A 156 8.12 -11.53 -12.47
CA LYS A 156 8.18 -12.96 -12.77
C LYS A 156 8.00 -13.15 -14.27
N ASP A 157 8.80 -13.99 -14.92
CA ASP A 157 8.60 -14.37 -16.33
C ASP A 157 7.36 -15.27 -16.52
N GLU A 158 6.27 -14.99 -15.80
CA GLU A 158 5.00 -15.70 -15.82
C GLU A 158 4.03 -14.99 -16.76
N VAL A 159 3.41 -15.79 -17.64
CA VAL A 159 2.46 -15.33 -18.65
C VAL A 159 1.21 -16.18 -18.53
N THR A 160 0.07 -15.55 -18.24
CA THR A 160 -1.24 -16.19 -18.25
C THR A 160 -2.11 -15.61 -19.36
N THR A 161 -3.17 -16.33 -19.74
CA THR A 161 -4.08 -15.91 -20.79
C THR A 161 -5.52 -16.07 -20.32
N VAL A 162 -6.35 -15.06 -20.63
CA VAL A 162 -7.78 -15.07 -20.35
C VAL A 162 -8.57 -14.79 -21.62
N GLY A 163 -9.63 -15.57 -21.85
CA GLY A 163 -10.60 -15.28 -22.90
C GLY A 163 -11.50 -14.12 -22.49
N ASN A 164 -11.90 -13.26 -23.43
CA ASN A 164 -12.78 -12.13 -23.10
C ASN A 164 -14.18 -12.61 -22.72
N GLY A 165 -14.52 -12.51 -21.43
CA GLY A 165 -15.83 -12.90 -20.88
C GLY A 165 -16.99 -11.97 -21.25
N ASP A 166 -16.72 -10.86 -21.93
CA ASP A 166 -17.70 -9.83 -22.32
C ASP A 166 -17.74 -9.57 -23.84
N LEU A 167 -17.49 -10.60 -24.64
CA LEU A 167 -17.62 -10.51 -26.10
C LEU A 167 -19.08 -10.26 -26.54
N GLY A 168 -19.24 -9.49 -27.63
CA GLY A 168 -20.55 -9.25 -28.24
C GLY A 168 -21.42 -8.20 -27.53
N HIS A 169 -20.85 -7.38 -26.65
CA HIS A 169 -21.57 -6.25 -26.05
C HIS A 169 -21.90 -5.16 -27.09
N GLU A 170 -22.97 -4.41 -26.86
CA GLU A 170 -23.30 -3.23 -27.69
C GLU A 170 -22.22 -2.16 -27.57
N HIS A 171 -21.95 -1.44 -28.66
CA HIS A 171 -20.88 -0.45 -28.72
C HIS A 171 -20.95 0.54 -27.53
N GLY A 172 -19.82 0.69 -26.82
CA GLY A 172 -19.72 1.57 -25.65
C GLY A 172 -20.20 0.96 -24.33
N LYS A 173 -20.69 -0.28 -24.29
CA LYS A 173 -21.17 -0.96 -23.07
C LYS A 173 -20.22 -2.01 -22.48
N CYS A 174 -18.95 -2.03 -22.92
CA CYS A 174 -17.94 -2.95 -22.38
C CYS A 174 -17.87 -2.88 -20.86
N GLN A 175 -17.83 -4.05 -20.21
CA GLN A 175 -17.60 -4.21 -18.78
C GLN A 175 -16.23 -4.82 -18.53
N PRO A 176 -15.18 -4.01 -18.24
CA PRO A 176 -13.81 -4.50 -18.15
C PRO A 176 -13.57 -5.64 -17.15
N ILE A 177 -14.35 -5.68 -16.07
CA ILE A 177 -14.22 -6.72 -15.04
C ILE A 177 -14.75 -8.07 -15.51
N LYS A 178 -15.86 -8.04 -16.27
CA LYS A 178 -16.39 -9.23 -16.92
C LYS A 178 -15.45 -9.70 -18.04
N ALA A 179 -14.84 -8.76 -18.76
CA ALA A 179 -13.86 -9.07 -19.80
C ALA A 179 -12.63 -9.80 -19.23
N LEU A 180 -12.12 -9.36 -18.08
CA LEU A 180 -10.97 -9.98 -17.38
C LEU A 180 -11.32 -11.25 -16.59
N SER A 181 -12.57 -11.71 -16.63
CA SER A 181 -13.02 -12.95 -15.96
C SER A 181 -12.64 -13.07 -14.48
N GLY A 182 -12.54 -11.95 -13.76
CA GLY A 182 -12.17 -11.91 -12.34
C GLY A 182 -10.67 -11.88 -12.04
N GLU A 183 -9.80 -11.87 -13.05
CA GLU A 183 -8.37 -11.60 -12.82
C GLU A 183 -8.14 -10.19 -12.29
N VAL A 184 -7.23 -10.07 -11.34
CA VAL A 184 -6.77 -8.80 -10.78
C VAL A 184 -5.48 -8.40 -11.49
N VAL A 185 -5.48 -7.20 -12.05
CA VAL A 185 -4.34 -6.61 -12.77
C VAL A 185 -4.14 -5.18 -12.31
N ASP A 186 -2.89 -4.73 -12.27
CA ASP A 186 -2.52 -3.39 -11.81
C ASP A 186 -2.52 -2.38 -12.95
N ALA A 187 -2.30 -2.88 -14.17
CA ALA A 187 -2.30 -2.05 -15.37
C ALA A 187 -2.89 -2.77 -16.58
N VAL A 188 -3.43 -1.98 -17.50
CA VAL A 188 -3.83 -2.40 -18.86
C VAL A 188 -3.05 -1.58 -19.87
N VAL A 189 -2.37 -2.23 -20.81
CA VAL A 189 -1.64 -1.57 -21.91
C VAL A 189 -2.35 -1.89 -23.22
N VAL A 190 -2.94 -0.88 -23.86
CA VAL A 190 -3.85 -1.05 -24.99
C VAL A 190 -3.67 0.04 -26.04
N GLY A 191 -3.91 -0.28 -27.32
CA GLY A 191 -3.82 0.73 -28.39
C GLY A 191 -4.93 1.79 -28.30
N GLY A 192 -6.14 1.38 -27.94
CA GLY A 192 -7.31 2.23 -27.79
C GLY A 192 -8.39 1.63 -26.89
N ILE A 193 -9.06 2.50 -26.13
CA ILE A 193 -10.07 2.13 -25.14
C ILE A 193 -11.03 3.30 -24.93
N GLY A 194 -12.31 2.99 -24.70
CA GLY A 194 -13.35 4.00 -24.49
C GLY A 194 -13.30 4.65 -23.10
N ALA A 195 -13.76 5.90 -23.01
CA ALA A 195 -13.80 6.71 -21.78
C ALA A 195 -14.45 6.00 -20.58
N GLY A 196 -15.58 5.31 -20.82
CA GLY A 196 -16.30 4.59 -19.77
C GLY A 196 -15.51 3.41 -19.21
N ALA A 197 -14.79 2.68 -20.09
CA ALA A 197 -13.93 1.57 -19.68
C ALA A 197 -12.70 2.09 -18.89
N ILE A 198 -12.06 3.17 -19.36
CA ILE A 198 -10.97 3.83 -18.62
C ILE A 198 -11.43 4.27 -17.23
N SER A 199 -12.56 4.99 -17.15
CA SER A 199 -13.09 5.48 -15.87
C SER A 199 -13.39 4.34 -14.90
N LYS A 200 -13.90 3.21 -15.41
CA LYS A 200 -14.19 2.03 -14.60
C LYS A 200 -12.91 1.36 -14.09
N LEU A 201 -11.92 1.16 -14.95
CA LEU A 201 -10.60 0.60 -14.57
C LEU A 201 -9.90 1.49 -13.54
N ASN A 202 -9.82 2.80 -13.79
CA ASN A 202 -9.22 3.76 -12.86
C ASN A 202 -9.93 3.79 -11.50
N SER A 203 -11.27 3.67 -11.46
CA SER A 203 -12.02 3.60 -10.19
C SER A 203 -11.68 2.37 -9.34
N MET A 204 -11.02 1.38 -9.94
CA MET A 204 -10.57 0.15 -9.29
C MET A 204 -9.06 0.16 -9.02
N GLY A 205 -8.39 1.29 -9.23
CA GLY A 205 -6.94 1.42 -9.05
C GLY A 205 -6.11 0.84 -10.21
N ILE A 206 -6.76 0.38 -11.29
CA ILE A 206 -6.08 -0.18 -12.45
C ILE A 206 -5.68 0.97 -13.37
N LYS A 207 -4.38 1.12 -13.62
CA LYS A 207 -3.87 2.15 -14.54
C LYS A 207 -4.04 1.71 -15.98
N VAL A 208 -4.28 2.65 -16.88
CA VAL A 208 -4.44 2.34 -18.31
C VAL A 208 -3.42 3.11 -19.12
N TYR A 209 -2.61 2.40 -19.91
CA TYR A 209 -1.54 2.96 -20.72
C TYR A 209 -1.81 2.77 -22.20
N LYS A 210 -1.38 3.75 -23.00
CA LYS A 210 -1.36 3.63 -24.46
C LYS A 210 -0.18 2.77 -24.88
N ALA A 211 -0.47 1.68 -25.59
CA ALA A 211 0.54 0.83 -26.19
C ALA A 211 1.37 1.58 -27.24
N ILE A 212 2.67 1.29 -27.30
CA ILE A 212 3.56 1.67 -28.39
C ILE A 212 3.56 0.58 -29.47
N GLU A 213 4.10 0.93 -30.64
CA GLU A 213 4.34 -0.05 -31.71
C GLU A 213 5.31 -1.13 -31.23
N GLY A 214 5.01 -2.40 -31.55
CA GLY A 214 5.80 -3.56 -31.14
C GLY A 214 4.97 -4.63 -30.43
N ASP A 215 5.67 -5.65 -29.95
CA ASP A 215 5.08 -6.75 -29.17
C ASP A 215 4.93 -6.37 -27.68
N ILE A 216 4.43 -7.32 -26.89
CA ILE A 216 4.28 -7.15 -25.44
C ILE A 216 5.64 -6.94 -24.76
N GLU A 217 6.72 -7.61 -25.19
CA GLU A 217 8.06 -7.38 -24.64
C GLU A 217 8.50 -5.93 -24.77
N ALA A 218 8.38 -5.35 -25.97
CA ALA A 218 8.72 -3.94 -26.20
C ALA A 218 7.90 -3.00 -25.30
N ASN A 219 6.61 -3.29 -25.12
CA ASN A 219 5.72 -2.49 -24.28
C ASN A 219 6.03 -2.68 -22.77
N LEU A 220 6.40 -3.88 -22.33
CA LEU A 220 6.85 -4.13 -20.95
C LEU A 220 8.14 -3.37 -20.65
N GLU A 221 9.11 -3.37 -21.57
CA GLU A 221 10.34 -2.59 -21.42
C GLU A 221 10.08 -1.08 -21.34
N ALA A 222 9.23 -0.55 -22.23
CA ALA A 222 8.83 0.85 -22.22
C ALA A 222 8.12 1.22 -20.91
N LEU A 223 7.28 0.32 -20.37
CA LEU A 223 6.62 0.52 -19.08
C LEU A 223 7.63 0.54 -17.92
N LYS A 224 8.61 -0.38 -17.90
CA LYS A 224 9.70 -0.39 -16.90
C LYS A 224 10.49 0.92 -16.89
N LYS A 225 10.67 1.52 -18.07
CA LYS A 225 11.37 2.81 -18.25
C LYS A 225 10.48 4.03 -17.98
N GLY A 226 9.18 3.84 -17.76
CA GLY A 226 8.22 4.94 -17.57
C GLY A 226 7.89 5.72 -18.85
N GLU A 227 8.06 5.10 -20.01
CA GLU A 227 7.92 5.74 -21.34
C GLU A 227 6.48 5.62 -21.89
N LEU A 228 5.66 4.72 -21.35
CA LEU A 228 4.27 4.59 -21.78
C LEU A 228 3.41 5.75 -21.27
N LYS A 229 2.59 6.32 -22.16
CA LYS A 229 1.65 7.39 -21.82
C LYS A 229 0.41 6.81 -21.12
N GLU A 230 0.16 7.24 -19.89
CA GLU A 230 -1.09 6.90 -19.17
C GLU A 230 -2.29 7.64 -19.79
N PHE A 231 -3.41 6.94 -19.97
CA PHE A 231 -4.68 7.54 -20.31
C PHE A 231 -5.29 8.20 -19.07
N SER A 232 -5.44 9.52 -19.09
CA SER A 232 -6.21 10.24 -18.07
C SER A 232 -7.70 10.22 -18.42
N SER A 233 -8.56 10.22 -17.40
CA SER A 233 -10.02 10.36 -17.53
C SER A 233 -10.44 11.71 -18.14
N THR A 234 -9.53 12.67 -18.27
CA THR A 234 -9.77 14.02 -18.80
C THR A 234 -9.54 14.16 -20.31
N HIS A 235 -9.12 13.11 -21.03
CA HIS A 235 -8.73 13.21 -22.44
C HIS A 235 -9.46 12.32 -23.44
N THR A 236 -10.65 11.83 -23.11
CA THR A 236 -11.46 11.06 -24.05
C THR A 236 -12.71 11.81 -24.49
N CYS A 237 -12.51 12.70 -25.46
CA CYS A 237 -13.38 12.94 -26.61
C CYS A 237 -12.82 14.15 -27.39
N ASN A 238 -12.08 13.89 -28.47
CA ASN A 238 -12.19 14.73 -29.66
C ASN A 238 -12.80 13.84 -30.74
N HIS A 239 -14.09 14.09 -31.00
CA HIS A 239 -14.75 13.69 -32.22
C HIS A 239 -14.00 14.36 -33.37
N ASP A 240 -13.35 13.57 -34.23
CA ASP A 240 -13.07 13.98 -35.60
C ASP A 240 -13.04 12.72 -36.48
N GLY A 241 -14.04 12.62 -37.37
CA GLY A 241 -13.96 11.81 -38.58
C GLY A 241 -14.43 10.37 -38.50
N CYS A 242 -15.74 10.14 -38.62
CA CYS A 242 -16.23 9.08 -39.50
C CYS A 242 -17.63 9.46 -40.03
N SER A 243 -17.64 9.86 -41.29
CA SER A 243 -18.79 10.12 -42.13
C SER A 243 -19.39 8.80 -42.65
N HIS A 244 -20.72 8.73 -42.55
CA HIS A 244 -21.67 7.81 -43.21
C HIS A 244 -21.57 6.31 -42.93
#